data_AF-A0A0K0FJW4-F1
#
_entry.id   AF-A0A0K0FJW4-F1
#
_cell.length_a   1.000
_cell.length_b   1.000
_cell.length_c   1.000
_cell.angle_alpha   90.00
_cell.angle_beta   90.00
_cell.angle_gamma   90.00
#
_symmetry.space_group_name_H-M   'P 1'
#
loop_
_entity.id
_entity.type
_entity.pdbx_description
1 polymer ?
#
loop_
_entity_poly.entity_id
_entity_poly.type
_entity_poly.pdbx_seq_one_letter_code
_entity_poly.pdbx_strand_id
1 'polypeptide(L)'
;MGKHDGGQRMHKVVKSKGLQKLKWFCQMCQKQCRDQHGFKCHLTSEAHQRQLLLFAENSNEYMREFNKEFETAFLKILKSTYGTKRVRANDVYQDYIRDKQNVHMNATSWHTLTGFIHYLSKTGKARIDENEKGWWIQYIDQEAELRKKKVLEKAKIEKDDEERERELFLKRAEREKEELKEKLEEDKGEEKKEFSKPEGEILKFSLSLKPSSSKEVPIVKPPVADVFASSSSKSKKSSSSSSSATKRSAFEEIMEIEAQKKRKKYRSDR
;
A
#
# COMPACT_ATOMS: atom_id res chain seq x y z
N MET A 1 14.46 34.42 48.73
CA MET A 1 14.64 34.31 47.26
C MET A 1 13.75 33.19 46.73
N GLY A 2 12.54 33.52 46.27
CA GLY A 2 11.56 32.56 45.74
C GLY A 2 11.55 32.60 44.21
N LYS A 3 11.82 31.45 43.59
CA LYS A 3 11.89 31.23 42.14
C LYS A 3 10.52 31.45 41.50
N HIS A 4 10.41 32.33 40.50
CA HIS A 4 9.22 32.41 39.65
C HIS A 4 9.35 31.43 38.48
N ASP A 5 8.46 30.45 38.50
CA ASP A 5 8.29 29.39 37.52
C ASP A 5 7.79 29.95 36.17
N GLY A 6 8.47 29.57 35.10
CA GLY A 6 8.17 29.95 33.73
C GLY A 6 6.95 29.20 33.20
N GLY A 7 5.76 29.69 33.51
CA GLY A 7 4.52 29.21 32.90
C GLY A 7 4.45 29.57 31.42
N GLN A 8 4.68 28.59 30.54
CA GLN A 8 4.40 28.69 29.11
C GLN A 8 2.93 29.09 28.92
N ARG A 9 2.69 30.31 28.39
CA ARG A 9 1.37 30.76 27.98
C ARG A 9 0.88 29.91 26.81
N MET A 10 0.16 28.84 27.14
CA MET A 10 -0.62 28.09 26.16
C MET A 10 -1.68 29.02 25.58
N HIS A 11 -1.51 29.41 24.32
CA HIS A 11 -2.50 30.20 23.59
C HIS A 11 -3.82 29.42 23.52
N LYS A 12 -4.83 29.87 24.28
CA LYS A 12 -6.19 29.32 24.20
C LYS A 12 -6.72 29.55 22.79
N VAL A 13 -6.75 28.50 21.97
CA VAL A 13 -7.52 28.49 20.73
C VAL A 13 -9.00 28.57 21.13
N VAL A 14 -9.55 29.78 21.09
CA VAL A 14 -10.96 30.03 21.40
C VAL A 14 -11.79 29.25 20.38
N LYS A 15 -12.45 28.18 20.85
CA LYS A 15 -13.40 27.40 20.04
C LYS A 15 -14.59 28.31 19.70
N SER A 16 -14.66 28.71 18.43
CA SER A 16 -15.80 29.46 17.89
C SER A 16 -17.06 28.60 17.99
N LYS A 17 -18.02 28.99 18.82
CA LYS A 17 -19.33 28.33 18.89
C LYS A 17 -20.13 28.71 17.64
N GLY A 18 -20.51 27.72 16.83
CA GLY A 18 -21.41 27.84 15.67
C GLY A 18 -20.73 28.07 14.32
N LEU A 19 -21.46 27.72 13.24
CA LEU A 19 -21.07 27.94 11.84
C LEU A 19 -21.10 29.45 11.53
N GLN A 20 -20.05 30.17 11.93
CA GLN A 20 -19.92 31.60 11.69
C GLN A 20 -19.69 31.85 10.20
N LYS A 21 -20.37 32.87 9.65
CA LYS A 21 -20.23 33.28 8.24
C LYS A 21 -18.74 33.50 7.91
N LEU A 22 -18.25 32.86 6.85
CA LEU A 22 -16.86 32.90 6.35
C LEU A 22 -16.36 34.28 5.89
N LYS A 23 -17.16 35.35 6.06
CA LYS A 23 -16.85 36.71 5.59
C LYS A 23 -15.51 37.26 6.12
N TRP A 24 -15.09 36.82 7.31
CA TRP A 24 -13.90 37.32 8.01
C TRP A 24 -12.80 36.26 8.14
N PHE A 25 -12.60 35.44 7.11
CA PHE A 25 -11.55 34.41 7.07
C PHE A 25 -10.35 34.85 6.23
N CYS A 26 -9.13 34.63 6.73
CA CYS A 26 -7.92 34.78 5.94
C CYS A 26 -7.40 33.40 5.51
N GLN A 27 -7.34 33.17 4.19
CA GLN A 27 -6.78 31.92 3.63
C GLN A 27 -5.28 31.81 3.89
N MET A 28 -4.52 32.89 3.73
CA MET A 28 -3.06 32.89 3.89
C MET A 28 -2.63 32.48 5.29
N CYS A 29 -3.35 32.97 6.31
CA CYS A 29 -3.06 32.67 7.70
C CYS A 29 -3.96 31.57 8.29
N GLN A 30 -4.84 30.96 7.48
CA GLN A 30 -5.88 30.01 7.88
C GLN A 30 -6.65 30.45 9.15
N LYS A 31 -6.90 31.76 9.30
CA LYS A 31 -7.39 32.35 10.54
C LYS A 31 -8.79 32.90 10.37
N GLN A 32 -9.72 32.45 11.24
CA GLN A 32 -11.02 33.08 11.36
C GLN A 32 -10.95 34.28 12.32
N CYS A 33 -11.35 35.45 11.82
CA CYS A 33 -11.59 36.62 12.66
C CYS A 33 -13.08 36.64 13.09
N ARG A 34 -13.34 37.18 14.28
CA ARG A 34 -14.70 37.20 14.86
C ARG A 34 -15.61 38.20 14.13
N ASP A 35 -15.05 39.32 13.75
CA ASP A 35 -15.74 40.54 13.34
C ASP A 35 -14.91 41.31 12.29
N GLN A 36 -15.53 42.32 11.68
CA GLN A 36 -14.90 43.16 10.66
C GLN A 36 -13.65 43.88 11.18
N HIS A 37 -13.71 44.38 12.42
CA HIS A 37 -12.59 45.10 13.02
C HIS A 37 -11.42 44.14 13.29
N GLY A 38 -11.69 42.97 13.88
CA GLY A 38 -10.68 41.92 14.07
C GLY A 38 -10.02 41.48 12.76
N PHE A 39 -10.78 41.39 11.66
CA PHE A 39 -10.21 41.09 10.34
C PHE A 39 -9.30 42.21 9.82
N LYS A 40 -9.72 43.48 9.98
CA LYS A 40 -8.91 44.63 9.57
C LYS A 40 -7.58 44.70 10.34
N CYS A 41 -7.63 44.50 11.66
CA CYS A 41 -6.43 44.43 12.50
C CYS A 41 -5.53 43.24 12.12
N HIS A 42 -6.13 42.12 11.70
CA HIS A 42 -5.37 40.98 11.21
C HIS A 42 -4.63 41.30 9.90
N LEU A 43 -5.27 41.97 8.94
CA LEU A 43 -4.63 42.37 7.67
C LEU A 43 -3.46 43.33 7.90
N THR A 44 -3.54 44.21 8.90
CA THR A 44 -2.44 45.12 9.26
C THR A 44 -1.41 44.50 10.20
N SER A 45 -1.62 43.27 10.67
CA SER A 45 -0.70 42.63 11.61
C SER A 45 0.57 42.14 10.92
N GLU A 46 1.69 42.27 11.63
CA GLU A 46 3.01 41.84 11.14
C GLU A 46 3.02 40.36 10.73
N ALA A 47 2.32 39.49 11.46
CA ALA A 47 2.21 38.07 11.12
C ALA A 47 1.58 37.84 9.73
N HIS A 48 0.52 38.57 9.41
CA HIS A 48 -0.10 38.49 8.08
C HIS A 48 0.82 39.04 6.99
N GLN A 49 1.46 40.18 7.25
CA GLN A 49 2.39 40.81 6.31
C GLN A 49 3.60 39.93 5.99
N ARG A 50 4.19 39.26 6.99
CA ARG A 50 5.26 38.28 6.77
C ARG A 50 4.80 37.13 5.87
N GLN A 51 3.59 36.64 6.08
CA GLN A 51 3.04 35.54 5.28
C GLN A 51 2.73 35.97 3.83
N LEU A 52 2.32 37.23 3.63
CA LEU A 52 2.17 37.81 2.30
C LEU A 52 3.51 37.97 1.57
N LEU A 53 4.58 38.35 2.27
CA LEU A 53 5.92 38.45 1.67
C LEU A 53 6.43 37.08 1.19
N LEU A 54 6.26 36.05 2.03
CA LEU A 54 6.59 34.67 1.65
C LEU A 54 5.79 34.19 0.43
N PHE A 55 4.51 34.56 0.36
CA PHE A 55 3.67 34.27 -0.80
C PHE A 55 4.14 35.03 -2.05
N ALA A 56 4.53 36.29 -1.92
CA ALA A 56 5.02 37.10 -3.03
C ALA A 56 6.31 36.52 -3.65
N GLU A 57 7.20 35.98 -2.82
CA GLU A 57 8.43 35.33 -3.28
C GLU A 57 8.16 34.00 -4.02
N ASN A 58 7.15 33.22 -3.59
CA ASN A 58 6.90 31.85 -4.07
C ASN A 58 5.46 31.57 -4.53
N SER A 59 4.80 32.54 -5.15
CA SER A 59 3.36 32.48 -5.49
C SER A 59 2.95 31.22 -6.27
N ASN A 60 3.79 30.76 -7.21
CA ASN A 60 3.54 29.57 -8.03
C ASN A 60 3.59 28.26 -7.24
N GLU A 61 4.34 28.19 -6.15
CA GLU A 61 4.40 27.00 -5.30
C GLU A 61 3.17 26.91 -4.40
N TYR A 62 2.82 28.01 -3.73
CA TYR A 62 1.59 28.10 -2.94
C TYR A 62 0.33 27.82 -3.78
N MET A 63 0.26 28.33 -5.01
CA MET A 63 -0.82 28.00 -5.95
C MET A 63 -0.89 26.50 -6.25
N ARG A 64 0.24 25.82 -6.43
CA ARG A 64 0.29 24.37 -6.66
C ARG A 64 -0.16 23.59 -5.42
N GLU A 65 0.24 24.02 -4.24
CA GLU A 65 -0.19 23.43 -2.96
C GLU A 65 -1.70 23.59 -2.77
N PHE A 66 -2.24 24.79 -2.92
CA PHE A 66 -3.68 25.05 -2.84
C PHE A 66 -4.47 24.23 -3.85
N ASN A 67 -3.99 24.10 -5.09
CA ASN A 67 -4.64 23.26 -6.10
C ASN A 67 -4.64 21.78 -5.67
N LYS A 68 -3.53 21.28 -5.11
CA LYS A 68 -3.41 19.89 -4.65
C LYS A 68 -4.28 19.63 -3.43
N GLU A 69 -4.30 20.53 -2.45
CA GLU A 69 -5.15 20.45 -1.27
C GLU A 69 -6.63 20.45 -1.65
N PHE A 70 -7.04 21.38 -2.52
CA PHE A 70 -8.40 21.46 -3.02
C PHE A 70 -8.82 20.18 -3.74
N GLU A 71 -8.00 19.71 -4.68
CA GLU A 71 -8.29 18.50 -5.43
C GLU A 71 -8.41 17.27 -4.53
N THR A 72 -7.43 17.07 -3.63
CA THR A 72 -7.41 15.88 -2.76
C THR A 72 -8.58 15.89 -1.78
N ALA A 73 -8.91 17.05 -1.20
CA ALA A 73 -10.04 17.18 -0.31
C ALA A 73 -11.39 17.02 -1.04
N PHE A 74 -11.54 17.55 -2.24
CA PHE A 74 -12.74 17.35 -3.07
C PHE A 74 -12.93 15.86 -3.42
N LEU A 75 -11.87 15.19 -3.89
CA LEU A 75 -11.92 13.76 -4.22
C LEU A 75 -12.16 12.90 -2.98
N LYS A 76 -11.63 13.29 -1.81
CA LYS A 76 -11.89 12.61 -0.53
C LYS A 76 -13.38 12.61 -0.21
N ILE A 77 -14.08 13.74 -0.34
CA ILE A 77 -15.52 13.85 -0.09
C ILE A 77 -16.32 13.05 -1.11
N LEU A 78 -15.92 13.14 -2.39
CA LEU A 78 -16.56 12.38 -3.46
C LEU A 78 -16.45 10.87 -3.18
N LYS A 79 -15.27 10.39 -2.79
CA LYS A 79 -15.02 8.99 -2.44
C LYS A 79 -15.74 8.56 -1.16
N SER A 80 -15.70 9.35 -0.09
CA SER A 80 -16.24 8.97 1.22
C SER A 80 -17.77 8.97 1.25
N THR A 81 -18.39 9.93 0.60
CA THR A 81 -19.83 10.20 0.74
C THR A 81 -20.63 9.55 -0.39
N TYR A 82 -20.11 9.62 -1.61
CA TYR A 82 -20.85 9.26 -2.81
C TYR A 82 -20.32 7.99 -3.49
N GLY A 83 -19.05 7.65 -3.28
CA GLY A 83 -18.42 6.47 -3.86
C GLY A 83 -18.45 6.54 -5.38
N THR A 84 -19.05 5.55 -6.04
CA THR A 84 -19.16 5.46 -7.51
C THR A 84 -20.51 5.90 -8.05
N LYS A 85 -21.37 6.53 -7.25
CA LYS A 85 -22.67 7.04 -7.71
C LYS A 85 -22.49 8.31 -8.54
N ARG A 86 -23.40 8.53 -9.49
CA ARG A 86 -23.51 9.78 -10.25
C ARG A 86 -24.21 10.82 -9.38
N VAL A 87 -23.56 11.97 -9.16
CA VAL A 87 -24.03 13.03 -8.25
C VAL A 87 -23.82 14.40 -8.88
N ARG A 88 -24.66 15.37 -8.52
CA ARG A 88 -24.52 16.75 -9.01
C ARG A 88 -23.27 17.39 -8.42
N ALA A 89 -22.47 18.03 -9.26
CA ALA A 89 -21.22 18.66 -8.85
C ALA A 89 -21.39 19.71 -7.74
N ASN A 90 -22.48 20.47 -7.81
CA ASN A 90 -22.77 21.54 -6.86
C ASN A 90 -23.02 21.02 -5.45
N ASP A 91 -23.63 19.84 -5.32
CA ASP A 91 -23.94 19.24 -4.02
C ASP A 91 -22.64 18.78 -3.34
N VAL A 92 -21.73 18.18 -4.11
CA VAL A 92 -20.37 17.82 -3.63
C VAL A 92 -19.59 19.07 -3.22
N TYR A 93 -19.70 20.16 -3.99
CA TYR A 93 -19.03 21.42 -3.65
C TYR A 93 -19.62 22.10 -2.40
N GLN A 94 -20.93 22.04 -2.20
CA GLN A 94 -21.55 22.50 -0.95
C GLN A 94 -21.06 21.71 0.25
N ASP A 95 -20.99 20.39 0.11
CA ASP A 95 -20.44 19.49 1.13
C ASP A 95 -18.98 19.82 1.46
N TYR A 96 -18.21 20.21 0.45
CA TYR A 96 -16.82 20.65 0.59
C TYR A 96 -16.68 21.94 1.39
N ILE A 97 -17.49 22.96 1.12
CA ILE A 97 -17.43 24.25 1.84
C ILE A 97 -18.01 24.15 3.26
N ARG A 98 -18.69 23.05 3.61
CA ARG A 98 -19.14 22.84 5.00
C ARG A 98 -17.97 22.85 5.98
N ASP A 99 -16.82 22.32 5.57
CA ASP A 99 -15.59 22.46 6.35
C ASP A 99 -14.91 23.80 6.01
N LYS A 100 -14.59 24.51 7.07
CA LYS A 100 -14.04 25.84 7.06
C LYS A 100 -12.52 25.87 6.90
N GLN A 101 -11.84 24.75 7.17
CA GLN A 101 -10.39 24.64 7.00
C GLN A 101 -10.01 24.34 5.55
N ASN A 102 -10.98 23.97 4.72
CA ASN A 102 -10.78 23.69 3.31
C ASN A 102 -10.43 24.96 2.52
N VAL A 103 -9.55 24.79 1.54
CA VAL A 103 -9.15 25.87 0.62
C VAL A 103 -10.34 26.28 -0.22
N HIS A 104 -10.70 27.57 -0.22
CA HIS A 104 -11.78 28.03 -1.07
C HIS A 104 -11.35 28.08 -2.55
N MET A 105 -12.29 27.83 -3.47
CA MET A 105 -12.04 27.78 -4.91
C MET A 105 -11.36 29.06 -5.46
N ASN A 106 -11.70 30.23 -4.91
CA ASN A 106 -11.06 31.53 -5.24
C ASN A 106 -9.55 31.58 -4.99
N ALA A 107 -9.01 30.72 -4.12
CA ALA A 107 -7.57 30.65 -3.82
C ALA A 107 -6.83 29.67 -4.75
N THR A 108 -7.53 28.99 -5.64
CA THR A 108 -6.98 28.01 -6.58
C THR A 108 -6.94 28.58 -8.00
N SER A 109 -6.28 27.86 -8.91
CA SER A 109 -6.28 28.19 -10.34
C SER A 109 -7.66 28.03 -11.00
N TRP A 110 -8.57 27.28 -10.37
CA TRP A 110 -9.93 27.07 -10.88
C TRP A 110 -10.89 28.02 -10.17
N HIS A 111 -11.13 29.20 -10.74
CA HIS A 111 -12.06 30.19 -10.15
C HIS A 111 -13.55 29.82 -10.30
N THR A 112 -13.88 28.79 -11.08
CA THR A 112 -15.26 28.32 -11.31
C THR A 112 -15.33 26.80 -11.16
N LEU A 113 -16.46 26.32 -10.65
CA LEU A 113 -16.69 24.88 -10.46
C LEU A 113 -16.61 24.15 -11.80
N THR A 114 -17.18 24.72 -12.86
CA THR A 114 -17.11 24.17 -14.23
C THR A 114 -15.67 24.01 -14.71
N GLY A 115 -14.80 25.01 -14.48
CA GLY A 115 -13.39 24.93 -14.84
C GLY A 115 -12.67 23.77 -14.15
N PHE A 116 -12.96 23.56 -12.86
CA PHE A 116 -12.43 22.43 -12.10
C PHE A 116 -12.97 21.08 -12.60
N ILE A 117 -14.25 21.01 -12.95
CA ILE A 117 -14.87 19.81 -13.53
C ILE A 117 -14.18 19.43 -14.84
N HIS A 118 -13.99 20.37 -15.77
CA HIS A 118 -13.26 20.08 -17.01
C HIS A 118 -11.83 19.58 -16.74
N TYR A 119 -11.16 20.09 -15.70
CA TYR A 119 -9.86 19.57 -15.27
C TYR A 119 -9.93 18.11 -14.79
N LEU A 120 -10.95 17.74 -13.98
CA LEU A 120 -11.17 16.36 -13.57
C LEU A 120 -11.45 15.43 -14.75
N SER A 121 -12.12 15.94 -15.80
CA SER A 121 -12.32 15.21 -17.05
C SER A 121 -11.00 14.96 -17.77
N LYS A 122 -10.16 16.00 -17.90
CA LYS A 122 -8.85 15.91 -18.58
C LYS A 122 -7.88 14.98 -17.86
N THR A 123 -7.92 14.97 -16.53
CA THR A 123 -7.10 14.07 -15.71
C THR A 123 -7.67 12.64 -15.60
N GLY A 124 -8.92 12.42 -16.05
CA GLY A 124 -9.58 11.12 -16.01
C GLY A 124 -9.91 10.63 -14.60
N LYS A 125 -9.95 11.51 -13.60
CA LYS A 125 -10.22 11.16 -12.19
C LYS A 125 -11.71 10.99 -11.91
N ALA A 126 -12.56 11.62 -12.72
CA ALA A 126 -13.99 11.48 -12.66
C ALA A 126 -14.61 11.43 -14.06
N ARG A 127 -15.70 10.68 -14.22
CA ARG A 127 -16.60 10.76 -15.37
C ARG A 127 -17.53 11.94 -15.15
N ILE A 128 -17.74 12.72 -16.20
CA ILE A 128 -18.52 13.95 -16.15
C ILE A 128 -19.57 13.86 -17.24
N ASP A 129 -20.81 14.14 -16.85
CA ASP A 129 -21.96 14.16 -17.73
C ASP A 129 -22.63 15.54 -17.62
N GLU A 130 -22.96 16.14 -18.74
CA GLU A 130 -23.72 17.38 -18.80
C GLU A 130 -25.21 17.06 -18.98
N ASN A 131 -26.07 17.69 -18.21
CA ASN A 131 -27.53 17.57 -18.32
C ASN A 131 -28.16 18.97 -18.16
N GLU A 132 -29.43 19.14 -18.49
CA GLU A 132 -30.13 20.44 -18.44
C GLU A 132 -30.13 21.07 -17.04
N LYS A 133 -30.05 20.24 -15.99
CA LYS A 133 -29.98 20.66 -14.58
C LYS A 133 -28.55 20.99 -14.11
N GLY A 134 -27.55 20.90 -14.98
CA GLY A 134 -26.14 21.19 -14.70
C GLY A 134 -25.23 19.96 -14.74
N TRP A 135 -24.03 20.11 -14.18
CA TRP A 135 -22.96 19.12 -14.24
C TRP A 135 -23.11 17.97 -13.24
N TRP A 136 -22.99 16.75 -13.73
CA TRP A 136 -22.96 15.52 -12.95
C TRP A 136 -21.56 14.92 -12.98
N ILE A 137 -21.14 14.39 -11.83
CA ILE A 137 -19.81 13.82 -11.62
C ILE A 137 -19.99 12.41 -11.05
N GLN A 138 -19.18 11.49 -11.55
CA GLN A 138 -19.04 10.14 -11.02
C GLN A 138 -17.55 9.85 -10.80
N TYR A 139 -17.17 9.48 -9.58
CA TYR A 139 -15.78 9.17 -9.25
C TYR A 139 -15.32 7.89 -9.96
N ILE A 140 -14.09 7.93 -10.49
CA ILE A 140 -13.40 6.76 -11.01
C ILE A 140 -12.27 6.42 -10.04
N ASP A 141 -12.36 5.26 -9.38
CA ASP A 141 -11.26 4.79 -8.53
C ASP A 141 -10.15 4.18 -9.40
N GLN A 142 -9.25 5.05 -9.89
CA GLN A 142 -8.08 4.65 -10.66
C GLN A 142 -7.18 3.68 -9.88
N GLU A 143 -7.10 3.82 -8.56
CA GLU A 143 -6.34 2.89 -7.71
C GLU A 143 -6.99 1.50 -7.65
N ALA A 144 -8.31 1.43 -7.52
CA ALA A 144 -9.02 0.16 -7.57
C ALA A 144 -8.87 -0.52 -8.93
N GLU A 145 -8.89 0.25 -10.02
CA GLU A 145 -8.65 -0.27 -11.36
C GLU A 145 -7.23 -0.80 -11.52
N LEU A 146 -6.23 -0.06 -11.02
CA LEU A 146 -4.82 -0.49 -11.02
C LEU A 146 -4.60 -1.72 -10.11
N ARG A 147 -5.23 -1.80 -8.94
CA ARG A 147 -5.17 -2.98 -8.07
C ARG A 147 -5.78 -4.19 -8.77
N LYS A 148 -6.93 -4.05 -9.42
CA LYS A 148 -7.54 -5.12 -10.21
C LYS A 148 -6.62 -5.58 -11.36
N LYS A 149 -6.04 -4.64 -12.11
CA LYS A 149 -5.06 -4.96 -13.17
C LYS A 149 -3.86 -5.72 -12.63
N LYS A 150 -3.28 -5.28 -11.51
CA LYS A 150 -2.15 -5.96 -10.86
C LYS A 150 -2.51 -7.35 -10.33
N VAL A 151 -3.71 -7.54 -9.78
CA VAL A 151 -4.17 -8.87 -9.33
C VAL A 151 -4.37 -9.80 -10.52
N LEU A 152 -4.96 -9.30 -11.60
CA LEU A 152 -5.13 -10.09 -12.82
C LEU A 152 -3.79 -10.42 -13.49
N GLU A 153 -2.84 -9.50 -13.49
CA GLU A 153 -1.48 -9.73 -13.99
C GLU A 153 -0.75 -10.77 -13.14
N LYS A 154 -0.81 -10.66 -11.81
CA LYS A 154 -0.27 -11.67 -10.89
C LYS A 154 -0.92 -13.04 -11.08
N ALA A 155 -2.24 -13.11 -11.22
CA ALA A 155 -2.96 -14.35 -11.48
C ALA A 155 -2.64 -14.96 -12.84
N LYS A 156 -2.28 -14.15 -13.84
CA LYS A 156 -1.78 -14.65 -15.14
C LYS A 156 -0.38 -15.24 -15.02
N ILE A 157 0.50 -14.58 -14.26
CA ILE A 157 1.85 -15.07 -13.99
C ILE A 157 1.79 -16.37 -13.18
N GLU A 158 0.97 -16.42 -12.13
CA GLU A 158 0.78 -17.62 -11.31
C GLU A 158 0.25 -18.80 -12.13
N LYS A 159 -0.69 -18.56 -13.07
CA LYS A 159 -1.16 -19.61 -13.99
C LYS A 159 -0.07 -20.11 -14.95
N ASP A 160 0.77 -19.23 -15.45
CA ASP A 160 1.91 -19.59 -16.33
C ASP A 160 2.97 -20.38 -15.55
N ASP A 161 3.22 -20.02 -14.29
CA ASP A 161 4.09 -20.76 -13.37
C ASP A 161 3.51 -22.14 -13.02
N GLU A 162 2.22 -22.23 -12.66
CA GLU A 162 1.51 -23.49 -12.39
C GLU A 162 1.50 -24.43 -13.60
N GLU A 163 1.37 -23.89 -14.81
CA GLU A 163 1.43 -24.68 -16.04
C GLU A 163 2.83 -25.27 -16.25
N ARG A 164 3.88 -24.45 -16.09
CA ARG A 164 5.28 -24.94 -16.09
C ARG A 164 5.54 -25.99 -15.02
N GLU A 165 5.01 -25.80 -13.82
CA GLU A 165 5.17 -26.77 -12.72
C GLU A 165 4.45 -28.09 -13.03
N ARG A 166 3.25 -28.04 -13.62
CA ARG A 166 2.51 -29.24 -14.04
C ARG A 166 3.24 -30.01 -15.13
N GLU A 167 3.81 -29.34 -16.12
CA GLU A 167 4.61 -30.01 -17.16
C GLU A 167 5.85 -30.70 -16.58
N LEU A 168 6.57 -30.02 -15.68
CA LEU A 168 7.72 -30.60 -14.99
C LEU A 168 7.34 -31.79 -14.11
N PHE A 169 6.18 -31.72 -13.44
CA PHE A 169 5.66 -32.82 -12.63
C PHE A 169 5.30 -34.04 -13.49
N LEU A 170 4.56 -33.83 -14.59
CA LEU A 170 4.19 -34.89 -15.52
C LEU A 170 5.42 -35.58 -16.11
N LYS A 171 6.44 -34.82 -16.50
CA LYS A 171 7.70 -35.36 -17.04
C LYS A 171 8.52 -36.17 -16.03
N ARG A 172 8.36 -35.91 -14.72
CA ARG A 172 8.95 -36.75 -13.67
C ARG A 172 8.14 -38.03 -13.48
N ALA A 173 6.82 -37.91 -13.43
CA ALA A 173 5.91 -39.05 -13.29
C ALA A 173 5.98 -40.02 -14.47
N GLU A 174 6.22 -39.52 -15.69
CA GLU A 174 6.40 -40.35 -16.88
C GLU A 174 7.71 -41.16 -16.82
N ARG A 175 8.83 -40.51 -16.47
CA ARG A 175 10.11 -41.22 -16.27
C ARG A 175 10.01 -42.29 -15.18
N GLU A 176 9.38 -41.99 -14.06
CA GLU A 176 9.21 -42.96 -12.98
C GLU A 176 8.28 -44.12 -13.40
N LYS A 177 7.26 -43.86 -14.24
CA LYS A 177 6.42 -44.91 -14.84
C LYS A 177 7.17 -45.76 -15.86
N GLU A 178 8.06 -45.16 -16.66
CA GLU A 178 8.94 -45.88 -17.59
C GLU A 178 9.93 -46.77 -16.82
N GLU A 179 10.58 -46.24 -15.79
CA GLU A 179 11.47 -47.02 -14.90
C GLU A 179 10.71 -48.14 -14.17
N LEU A 180 9.46 -47.92 -13.74
CA LEU A 180 8.63 -48.96 -13.15
C LEU A 180 8.18 -50.01 -14.18
N LYS A 181 7.93 -49.60 -15.44
CA LYS A 181 7.63 -50.52 -16.53
C LYS A 181 8.85 -51.36 -16.91
N GLU A 182 10.03 -50.75 -17.01
CA GLU A 182 11.29 -51.46 -17.23
C GLU A 182 11.56 -52.44 -16.09
N LYS A 183 11.36 -52.04 -14.82
CA LYS A 183 11.46 -52.95 -13.67
C LYS A 183 10.42 -54.08 -13.70
N LEU A 184 9.19 -53.81 -14.15
CA LEU A 184 8.14 -54.83 -14.32
C LEU A 184 8.36 -55.73 -15.54
N GLU A 185 9.12 -55.29 -16.55
CA GLU A 185 9.52 -56.09 -17.70
C GLU A 185 10.78 -56.91 -17.42
N GLU A 186 11.72 -56.39 -16.62
CA GLU A 186 12.83 -57.16 -16.04
C GLU A 186 12.31 -58.24 -15.05
N ASP A 187 11.30 -57.93 -14.24
CA ASP A 187 10.62 -58.89 -13.33
C ASP A 187 9.68 -59.88 -14.06
N LYS A 188 9.46 -59.71 -15.38
CA LYS A 188 8.83 -60.72 -16.24
C LYS A 188 9.83 -61.69 -16.88
N GLY A 189 11.13 -61.43 -16.72
CA GLY A 189 12.22 -62.32 -17.15
C GLY A 189 12.72 -63.27 -16.05
N GLU A 190 12.35 -63.07 -14.79
CA GLU A 190 12.58 -64.02 -13.71
C GLU A 190 11.28 -64.73 -13.34
N GLU A 191 11.33 -66.05 -13.38
CA GLU A 191 10.22 -66.95 -13.14
C GLU A 191 9.48 -66.64 -11.82
N LYS A 192 8.16 -66.80 -11.87
CA LYS A 192 7.34 -67.13 -10.70
C LYS A 192 8.05 -68.22 -9.86
N LYS A 193 8.76 -67.84 -8.81
CA LYS A 193 8.93 -68.72 -7.66
C LYS A 193 7.62 -68.66 -6.88
N GLU A 194 6.74 -69.60 -7.20
CA GLU A 194 5.71 -70.06 -6.28
C GLU A 194 6.37 -70.27 -4.91
N PHE A 195 6.00 -69.41 -3.95
CA PHE A 195 6.21 -69.72 -2.55
C PHE A 195 5.24 -70.84 -2.19
N SER A 196 5.68 -72.08 -2.38
CA SER A 196 4.97 -73.27 -1.97
C SER A 196 4.85 -73.28 -0.44
N LYS A 197 3.60 -73.18 0.05
CA LYS A 197 3.26 -73.53 1.43
C LYS A 197 3.66 -74.99 1.68
N PRO A 198 4.54 -75.31 2.63
CA PRO A 198 4.43 -76.59 3.31
C PRO A 198 3.16 -76.55 4.16
N GLU A 199 2.29 -77.56 3.99
CA GLU A 199 1.16 -77.79 4.89
C GLU A 199 1.63 -77.84 6.35
N GLY A 200 0.91 -77.14 7.22
CA GLY A 200 0.87 -77.47 8.64
C GLY A 200 1.92 -76.81 9.54
N GLU A 201 1.95 -75.47 9.64
CA GLU A 201 2.28 -74.83 10.92
C GLU A 201 1.71 -73.40 11.01
N ILE A 202 1.06 -73.10 12.12
CA ILE A 202 0.38 -71.83 12.38
C ILE A 202 1.44 -70.80 12.75
N LEU A 203 1.87 -69.97 11.79
CA LEU A 203 2.75 -68.83 12.07
C LEU A 203 1.96 -67.71 12.76
N LYS A 204 2.07 -67.71 14.10
CA LYS A 204 1.55 -66.70 15.03
C LYS A 204 2.32 -65.38 14.87
N PHE A 205 1.84 -64.47 14.02
CA PHE A 205 2.30 -63.09 14.01
C PHE A 205 1.68 -62.32 15.18
N SER A 206 2.43 -62.15 16.26
CA SER A 206 2.08 -61.25 17.37
C SER A 206 2.35 -59.80 16.98
N LEU A 207 1.33 -59.13 16.43
CA LEU A 207 1.34 -57.68 16.24
C LEU A 207 1.03 -57.01 17.59
N SER A 208 2.06 -56.72 18.37
CA SER A 208 1.95 -56.01 19.65
C SER A 208 1.67 -54.52 19.42
N LEU A 209 0.44 -54.18 19.02
CA LEU A 209 -0.09 -52.83 19.21
C LEU A 209 -0.35 -52.63 20.71
N LYS A 210 0.47 -51.81 21.35
CA LYS A 210 0.19 -51.29 22.69
C LYS A 210 -0.81 -50.13 22.58
N PRO A 211 -2.04 -50.25 23.09
CA PRO A 211 -2.91 -49.10 23.30
C PRO A 211 -2.45 -48.38 24.57
N SER A 212 -1.68 -47.30 24.42
CA SER A 212 -1.44 -46.37 25.53
C SER A 212 -2.61 -45.39 25.62
N SER A 213 -3.58 -45.77 26.43
CA SER A 213 -4.58 -44.88 27.00
C SER A 213 -3.90 -43.72 27.74
N SER A 214 -4.46 -42.53 27.54
CA SER A 214 -4.46 -41.38 28.47
C SER A 214 -3.14 -40.69 28.80
N LYS A 215 -2.97 -39.45 28.30
CA LYS A 215 -2.71 -38.26 29.15
C LYS A 215 -2.71 -36.97 28.31
N GLU A 216 -3.64 -36.10 28.68
CA GLU A 216 -3.57 -34.64 28.77
C GLU A 216 -2.83 -33.85 27.67
N VAL A 217 -3.58 -32.96 27.03
CA VAL A 217 -3.11 -31.95 26.09
C VAL A 217 -2.64 -30.71 26.88
N PRO A 218 -1.35 -30.32 26.83
CA PRO A 218 -0.96 -28.94 27.08
C PRO A 218 -0.79 -28.23 25.73
N ILE A 219 -1.61 -27.21 25.54
CA ILE A 219 -1.49 -26.18 24.52
C ILE A 219 -0.08 -25.60 24.52
N VAL A 220 0.62 -25.66 23.39
CA VAL A 220 1.78 -24.79 23.12
C VAL A 220 1.59 -24.15 21.74
N LYS A 221 1.44 -22.82 21.79
CA LYS A 221 1.21 -21.90 20.68
C LYS A 221 2.47 -21.78 19.81
N PRO A 222 2.36 -21.56 18.48
CA PRO A 222 3.51 -21.15 17.68
C PRO A 222 3.93 -19.72 18.08
N PRO A 223 5.23 -19.43 18.26
CA PRO A 223 5.68 -18.07 18.53
C PRO A 223 5.64 -17.26 17.23
N VAL A 224 4.61 -16.42 17.10
CA VAL A 224 4.60 -15.25 16.22
C VAL A 224 4.62 -14.01 17.10
N ALA A 225 5.49 -13.05 16.73
CA ALA A 225 5.80 -11.72 17.28
C ALA A 225 7.30 -11.69 17.65
N ASP A 226 8.13 -10.75 17.19
CA ASP A 226 7.87 -9.32 17.06
C ASP A 226 8.62 -8.70 15.87
N VAL A 227 7.85 -8.15 14.92
CA VAL A 227 8.28 -7.05 14.06
C VAL A 227 7.38 -5.88 14.44
N PHE A 228 7.85 -5.03 15.37
CA PHE A 228 7.74 -3.57 15.37
C PHE A 228 7.91 -2.99 16.78
N ALA A 229 9.10 -2.50 17.13
CA ALA A 229 9.25 -1.42 18.10
C ALA A 229 10.52 -0.61 17.80
N SER A 230 10.31 0.70 17.75
CA SER A 230 11.21 1.71 17.19
C SER A 230 12.15 2.33 18.23
N SER A 231 13.28 2.83 17.73
CA SER A 231 14.05 4.01 18.20
C SER A 231 14.68 4.03 19.62
N SER A 232 16.02 4.10 19.70
CA SER A 232 16.75 5.38 19.78
C SER A 232 18.28 5.21 19.87
N SER A 233 18.98 6.06 19.11
CA SER A 233 20.32 6.66 19.29
C SER A 233 21.40 5.97 20.17
N LYS A 234 22.61 5.71 19.62
CA LYS A 234 23.79 6.61 19.59
C LYS A 234 25.08 5.87 19.17
N SER A 235 25.76 6.42 18.15
CA SER A 235 27.22 6.61 18.00
C SER A 235 28.23 5.50 18.38
N LYS A 236 29.06 5.04 17.43
CA LYS A 236 30.48 5.44 17.22
C LYS A 236 31.24 4.49 16.25
N LYS A 237 32.12 5.10 15.46
CA LYS A 237 33.21 4.51 14.64
C LYS A 237 34.17 3.64 15.48
N SER A 238 34.63 2.50 14.94
CA SER A 238 36.02 2.32 14.45
C SER A 238 36.35 0.85 14.13
N SER A 239 36.94 0.65 12.94
CA SER A 239 37.87 -0.39 12.48
C SER A 239 38.27 -1.55 13.41
N SER A 240 38.15 -2.79 12.91
CA SER A 240 39.29 -3.71 12.74
C SER A 240 38.91 -4.94 11.94
N SER A 241 39.76 -5.27 10.98
CA SER A 241 39.79 -6.47 10.14
C SER A 241 39.88 -7.78 10.93
N SER A 242 39.06 -8.77 10.54
CA SER A 242 39.46 -10.18 10.65
C SER A 242 38.72 -11.00 9.60
N SER A 243 39.52 -11.57 8.70
CA SER A 243 39.19 -12.58 7.71
C SER A 243 38.54 -13.82 8.34
N SER A 244 37.36 -14.19 7.86
CA SER A 244 36.85 -15.56 7.98
C SER A 244 36.06 -15.92 6.72
N ALA A 245 36.66 -16.80 5.91
CA ALA A 245 36.07 -17.37 4.72
C ALA A 245 34.86 -18.24 5.10
N THR A 246 33.66 -17.67 5.00
CA THR A 246 32.42 -18.45 4.94
C THR A 246 32.26 -18.97 3.53
N LYS A 247 32.25 -20.30 3.38
CA LYS A 247 32.00 -21.01 2.12
C LYS A 247 30.74 -20.43 1.46
N ARG A 248 30.90 -19.80 0.29
CA ARG A 248 29.79 -19.27 -0.50
C ARG A 248 28.89 -20.43 -0.93
N SER A 249 27.58 -20.25 -0.76
CA SER A 249 26.58 -21.24 -1.18
C SER A 249 26.57 -21.36 -2.70
N ALA A 250 26.50 -22.58 -3.24
CA ALA A 250 26.50 -22.87 -4.68
C ALA A 250 25.44 -22.07 -5.46
N PHE A 251 24.35 -21.68 -4.78
CA PHE A 251 23.30 -20.84 -5.35
C PHE A 251 23.76 -19.40 -5.65
N GLU A 252 24.59 -18.84 -4.78
CA GLU A 252 25.08 -17.46 -4.92
C GLU A 252 26.09 -17.33 -6.05
N GLU A 253 26.89 -18.39 -6.29
CA GLU A 253 27.81 -18.48 -7.41
C GLU A 253 27.09 -18.54 -8.77
N ILE A 254 25.95 -19.25 -8.85
CA ILE A 254 25.14 -19.34 -10.08
C ILE A 254 24.52 -17.98 -10.44
N MET A 255 23.96 -17.25 -9.47
CA MET A 255 23.40 -15.92 -9.72
C MET A 255 24.46 -14.92 -10.20
N GLU A 256 25.67 -14.99 -9.65
CA GLU A 256 26.75 -14.07 -10.00
C GLU A 256 27.28 -14.35 -11.43
N ILE A 257 27.37 -15.63 -11.82
CA ILE A 257 27.71 -16.03 -13.20
C ILE A 257 26.66 -15.55 -14.20
N GLU A 258 25.37 -15.64 -13.87
CA GLU A 258 24.30 -15.19 -14.77
C GLU A 258 24.29 -13.66 -14.93
N ALA A 259 24.53 -12.92 -13.84
CA ALA A 259 24.66 -11.47 -13.87
C ALA A 259 25.86 -11.01 -14.71
N GLN A 260 26.98 -11.72 -14.64
CA GLN A 260 28.15 -11.44 -15.47
C GLN A 260 27.91 -11.75 -16.95
N LYS A 261 27.19 -12.84 -17.28
CA LYS A 261 26.78 -13.15 -18.65
C LYS A 261 25.86 -12.07 -19.23
N LYS A 262 24.87 -11.60 -18.45
CA LYS A 262 23.99 -10.48 -18.86
C LYS A 262 24.77 -9.19 -19.11
N ARG A 263 25.75 -8.87 -18.24
CA ARG A 263 26.64 -7.70 -18.43
C ARG A 263 27.50 -7.83 -19.68
N LYS A 264 28.06 -9.00 -19.97
CA LYS A 264 28.85 -9.25 -21.19
C LYS A 264 28.01 -9.16 -22.46
N LYS A 265 26.78 -9.69 -22.43
CA LYS A 265 25.82 -9.56 -23.54
C LYS A 265 25.50 -8.09 -23.84
N TYR A 266 25.19 -7.31 -22.80
CA TYR A 266 24.92 -5.87 -22.95
C TYR A 266 26.13 -5.06 -23.45
N ARG A 267 27.36 -5.56 -23.22
CA ARG A 267 28.61 -4.96 -23.71
C ARG A 267 28.98 -5.39 -25.14
N SER A 268 28.34 -6.43 -25.67
CA SER A 268 28.54 -6.95 -27.03
C SER A 268 27.48 -6.42 -28.00
N ASP A 269 26.33 -5.97 -27.49
CA ASP A 269 25.23 -5.36 -28.26
C ASP A 269 25.38 -3.82 -28.43
N ARG A 270 26.53 -3.25 -28.04
CA ARG A 270 26.86 -1.82 -28.18
C ARG A 270 28.17 -1.66 -28.93
#